data_AF-A0A557ZRV7-F1
#
_entry.id   AF-A0A557ZRV7-F1
#
_cell.length_a   1.000
_cell.length_b   1.000
_cell.length_c   1.000
_cell.angle_alpha   90.00
_cell.angle_beta   90.00
_cell.angle_gamma   90.00
#
_symmetry.space_group_name_H-M   'P 1'
#
loop_
_entity.id
_entity.type
_entity.pdbx_description
1 polymer ?
#
loop_
_entity_poly.entity_id
_entity_poly.type
_entity_poly.pdbx_seq_one_letter_code
_entity_poly.pdbx_strand_id
1 'polypeptide(L)'
;MVTALGQIRGVPLGPFANLGRLDAAHDFVRRITTWSEQLHHGPDDALNRDMTGLIATWHDRGDVAVLAEPAPLVFSHGDGNLDNWLWHDFITTIYVLDWEFAGHSDAAYDAAELIEHPSARAIHDDLWLALLPELGINDHHGRRRFAAARRTIALRWLAVRWKRRHDEPSRFEQQRHRTRELLVASDG
;
A
#
# COMPACT_ATOMS: atom_id res chain seq x y z
N MET A 1 -4.10 5.13 16.98
CA MET A 1 -3.76 4.09 15.99
C MET A 1 -2.26 3.89 15.90
N VAL A 2 -1.50 4.94 15.62
CA VAL A 2 -0.02 4.92 15.51
C VAL A 2 0.68 4.23 16.68
N THR A 3 0.31 4.54 17.92
CA THR A 3 0.85 3.85 19.12
C THR A 3 0.60 2.34 19.09
N ALA A 4 -0.62 1.92 18.72
CA ALA A 4 -0.96 0.51 18.63
C ALA A 4 -0.17 -0.19 17.50
N LEU A 5 0.01 0.46 16.35
CA LEU A 5 0.85 -0.07 15.28
C LEU A 5 2.32 -0.21 15.71
N GLY A 6 2.85 0.75 16.47
CA GLY A 6 4.19 0.65 17.07
C GLY A 6 4.30 -0.55 18.03
N GLN A 7 3.27 -0.80 18.84
CA GLN A 7 3.22 -1.97 19.73
C GLN A 7 3.17 -3.28 18.94
N ILE A 8 2.36 -3.37 17.88
CA ILE A 8 2.28 -4.55 17.00
C ILE A 8 3.64 -4.87 16.40
N ARG A 9 4.36 -3.86 15.88
CA ARG A 9 5.69 -4.04 15.29
C ARG A 9 6.75 -4.42 16.31
N GLY A 10 6.54 -4.08 17.58
CA GLY A 10 7.39 -4.49 18.70
C GLY A 10 7.16 -5.94 19.15
N VAL A 11 6.11 -6.62 18.66
CA VAL A 11 5.89 -8.04 18.94
C VAL A 11 7.00 -8.86 18.28
N PRO A 12 7.70 -9.74 19.01
CA PRO A 12 8.67 -10.65 18.42
C PRO A 12 8.03 -11.52 17.34
N LEU A 13 8.67 -11.62 16.16
CA LEU A 13 8.14 -12.38 15.03
C LEU A 13 7.78 -13.83 15.40
N GLY A 14 8.61 -14.49 16.23
CA GLY A 14 8.36 -15.84 16.71
C GLY A 14 7.97 -16.80 15.57
N PRO A 15 6.78 -17.43 15.61
CA PRO A 15 6.33 -18.35 14.56
C PRO A 15 6.13 -17.67 13.19
N PHE A 16 5.95 -16.35 13.15
CA PHE A 16 5.81 -15.57 11.93
C PHE A 16 7.14 -15.21 11.27
N ALA A 17 8.28 -15.58 11.83
CA ALA A 17 9.59 -15.21 11.26
C ALA A 17 9.82 -15.77 9.84
N ASN A 18 9.17 -16.89 9.50
CA ASN A 18 9.25 -17.52 8.18
C ASN A 18 7.92 -17.46 7.41
N LEU A 19 6.93 -16.74 7.93
CA LEU A 19 5.62 -16.56 7.31
C LEU A 19 5.45 -15.10 6.90
N GLY A 20 5.68 -14.82 5.62
CA GLY A 20 5.40 -13.50 5.06
C GLY A 20 3.91 -13.19 5.17
N ARG A 21 3.56 -11.93 5.41
CA ARG A 21 2.16 -11.49 5.37
C ARG A 21 1.55 -11.87 4.02
N LEU A 22 0.26 -12.21 4.01
CA LEU A 22 -0.46 -12.28 2.74
C LEU A 22 -0.44 -10.89 2.09
N ASP A 23 -0.46 -10.87 0.75
CA ASP A 23 -0.49 -9.61 0.02
C ASP A 23 0.77 -8.74 0.30
N ALA A 24 1.92 -9.40 0.47
CA ALA A 24 3.22 -8.78 0.57
C ALA A 24 3.63 -8.09 -0.74
N ALA A 25 4.66 -7.24 -0.68
CA ALA A 25 5.10 -6.42 -1.83
C ALA A 25 5.29 -7.23 -3.13
N HIS A 26 5.94 -8.40 -3.02
CA HIS A 26 6.21 -9.27 -4.17
C HIS A 26 4.92 -9.85 -4.80
N ASP A 27 3.87 -10.09 -4.01
CA ASP A 27 2.58 -10.54 -4.54
C ASP A 27 1.91 -9.45 -5.38
N PHE A 28 2.00 -8.19 -4.96
CA PHE A 28 1.43 -7.08 -5.72
C PHE A 28 2.22 -6.76 -6.97
N VAL A 29 3.55 -6.80 -6.91
CA VAL A 29 4.38 -6.70 -8.11
C VAL A 29 3.93 -7.75 -9.14
N ARG A 30 3.80 -9.01 -8.72
CA ARG A 30 3.30 -10.09 -9.59
C ARG A 30 1.90 -9.81 -10.15
N ARG A 31 0.96 -9.37 -9.30
CA ARG A 31 -0.42 -9.06 -9.73
C ARG A 31 -0.48 -7.88 -10.71
N ILE A 32 0.34 -6.85 -10.52
CA ILE A 32 0.44 -5.71 -11.44
C ILE A 32 0.98 -6.19 -12.79
N THR A 33 2.01 -7.05 -12.80
CA THR A 33 2.53 -7.65 -14.03
C THR A 33 1.44 -8.44 -14.77
N THR A 34 0.69 -9.30 -14.06
CA THR A 34 -0.43 -10.04 -14.68
C THR A 34 -1.53 -9.10 -15.19
N TRP A 35 -1.82 -8.00 -14.49
CA TRP A 35 -2.78 -7.00 -14.95
C TRP A 35 -2.30 -6.29 -16.23
N SER A 36 -0.99 -6.02 -16.33
CA SER A 36 -0.38 -5.47 -17.56
C SER A 36 -0.61 -6.37 -18.78
N GLU A 37 -0.48 -7.68 -18.63
CA GLU A 37 -0.76 -8.64 -19.70
C GLU A 37 -2.24 -8.60 -20.11
N GLN A 38 -3.16 -8.51 -19.14
CA GLN A 38 -4.60 -8.40 -19.41
C GLN A 38 -4.95 -7.12 -20.18
N LEU A 39 -4.31 -6.00 -19.84
CA LEU A 39 -4.49 -4.74 -20.57
C LEU A 39 -3.97 -4.84 -22.01
N HIS A 40 -2.84 -5.52 -22.21
CA HIS A 40 -2.27 -5.72 -23.54
C HIS A 40 -3.16 -6.57 -24.47
N HIS A 41 -3.87 -7.56 -23.91
CA HIS A 41 -4.84 -8.37 -24.65
C HIS A 41 -6.23 -7.71 -24.78
N GLY A 42 -6.45 -6.57 -24.13
CA GLY A 42 -7.70 -5.83 -24.18
C GLY A 42 -7.86 -4.98 -25.45
N PRO A 43 -9.02 -4.31 -25.61
CA PRO A 43 -9.23 -3.37 -26.71
C PRO A 43 -8.26 -2.18 -26.62
N ASP A 44 -7.77 -1.69 -27.77
CA ASP A 44 -6.92 -0.51 -27.83
C ASP A 44 -7.74 0.79 -27.72
N ASP A 45 -8.29 1.03 -26.53
CA ASP A 45 -9.03 2.23 -26.19
C ASP A 45 -8.19 3.21 -25.35
N ALA A 46 -8.68 4.46 -25.24
CA ALA A 46 -7.96 5.51 -24.53
C ALA A 46 -7.71 5.18 -23.05
N LEU A 47 -8.59 4.40 -22.44
CA LEU A 47 -8.50 4.04 -21.04
C LEU A 47 -7.44 2.96 -20.82
N ASN A 48 -7.42 1.91 -21.65
CA ASN A 48 -6.38 0.87 -21.62
C ASN A 48 -4.99 1.46 -21.88
N ARG A 49 -4.84 2.35 -22.87
CA ARG A 49 -3.58 3.04 -23.13
C ARG A 49 -3.08 3.83 -21.92
N ASP A 50 -3.98 4.52 -21.23
CA ASP A 50 -3.62 5.27 -20.03
C ASP A 50 -3.21 4.32 -18.88
N MET A 51 -3.92 3.21 -18.65
CA MET A 51 -3.53 2.23 -17.62
C MET A 51 -2.17 1.61 -17.92
N THR A 52 -1.92 1.22 -19.17
CA THR A 52 -0.61 0.71 -19.61
C THR A 52 0.48 1.76 -19.41
N GLY A 53 0.21 3.04 -19.70
CA GLY A 53 1.15 4.14 -19.47
C GLY A 53 1.50 4.33 -17.98
N LEU A 54 0.53 4.20 -17.08
CA LEU A 54 0.77 4.28 -15.63
C LEU A 54 1.65 3.12 -15.14
N ILE A 55 1.40 1.89 -15.62
CA ILE A 55 2.22 0.71 -15.28
C ILE A 55 3.65 0.87 -15.83
N ALA A 56 3.80 1.32 -17.08
CA ALA A 56 5.11 1.57 -17.67
C ALA A 56 5.90 2.63 -16.88
N THR A 57 5.24 3.73 -16.49
CA THR A 57 5.87 4.76 -15.65
C THR A 57 6.35 4.19 -14.32
N TRP A 58 5.52 3.38 -13.64
CA TRP A 58 5.92 2.72 -12.39
C TRP A 58 7.09 1.77 -12.56
N HIS A 59 7.10 1.00 -13.65
CA HIS A 59 8.20 0.10 -14.00
C HIS A 59 9.51 0.88 -14.20
N ASP A 60 9.47 1.98 -14.97
CA ASP A 60 10.64 2.78 -15.29
C ASP A 60 11.24 3.52 -14.08
N ARG A 61 10.44 3.77 -13.03
CA ARG A 61 10.93 4.30 -11.75
C ARG A 61 11.77 3.31 -10.95
N GLY A 62 11.71 2.01 -11.28
CA GLY A 62 12.46 0.99 -10.56
C GLY A 62 11.91 0.67 -9.16
N ASP A 63 10.63 1.00 -8.89
CA ASP A 63 10.00 0.75 -7.59
C ASP A 63 10.06 -0.74 -7.19
N VAL A 64 9.98 -1.64 -8.18
CA VAL A 64 10.15 -3.10 -7.97
C VAL A 64 11.52 -3.41 -7.36
N ALA A 65 12.59 -2.80 -7.88
CA ALA A 65 13.94 -3.02 -7.37
C ALA A 65 14.09 -2.47 -5.95
N VAL A 66 13.54 -1.29 -5.68
CA VAL A 66 13.53 -0.68 -4.33
C VAL A 66 12.81 -1.58 -3.33
N LEU A 67 11.65 -2.15 -3.69
CA LEU A 67 10.88 -3.04 -2.82
C LEU A 67 11.52 -4.42 -2.63
N ALA A 68 12.36 -4.86 -3.58
CA ALA A 68 13.14 -6.09 -3.47
C ALA A 68 14.38 -5.97 -2.58
N GLU A 69 14.83 -4.75 -2.25
CA GLU A 69 15.92 -4.57 -1.30
C GLU A 69 15.55 -5.13 0.09
N PRO A 70 16.49 -5.74 0.83
CA PRO A 70 16.26 -6.17 2.20
C PRO A 70 15.87 -4.99 3.11
N ALA A 71 14.92 -5.24 4.02
CA ALA A 71 14.51 -4.29 5.03
C ALA A 71 14.33 -5.01 6.39
N PRO A 72 14.43 -4.30 7.53
CA PRO A 72 14.16 -4.88 8.83
C PRO A 72 12.74 -5.48 8.89
N LEU A 73 12.66 -6.74 9.30
CA LEU A 73 11.39 -7.44 9.42
C LEU A 73 10.64 -7.00 10.67
N VAL A 74 9.35 -6.74 10.52
CA VAL A 74 8.42 -6.43 11.62
C VAL A 74 7.22 -7.35 11.57
N PHE A 75 6.60 -7.59 12.73
CA PHE A 75 5.30 -8.25 12.76
C PHE A 75 4.25 -7.27 12.21
N SER A 76 3.52 -7.73 11.19
CA SER A 76 2.57 -6.95 10.43
C SER A 76 1.16 -7.47 10.64
N HIS A 77 0.23 -6.53 10.83
CA HIS A 77 -1.20 -6.81 10.77
C HIS A 77 -1.63 -7.36 9.41
N GLY A 78 -1.04 -6.83 8.33
CA GLY A 78 -1.26 -7.30 6.95
C GLY A 78 -2.42 -6.63 6.22
N ASP A 79 -3.33 -5.97 6.94
CA ASP A 79 -4.45 -5.23 6.38
C ASP A 79 -4.51 -3.77 6.89
N GLY A 80 -4.46 -2.84 5.95
CA GLY A 80 -4.52 -1.39 6.16
C GLY A 80 -5.94 -0.85 6.28
N ASN A 81 -6.96 -1.71 6.29
CA ASN A 81 -8.34 -1.27 6.44
C ASN A 81 -8.62 -0.64 7.81
N LEU A 82 -8.92 0.67 7.84
CA LEU A 82 -9.28 1.40 9.08
C LEU A 82 -10.52 0.86 9.79
N ASP A 83 -11.42 0.15 9.10
CA ASP A 83 -12.59 -0.46 9.74
C ASP A 83 -12.19 -1.58 10.73
N ASN A 84 -10.98 -2.12 10.59
CA ASN A 84 -10.42 -3.12 11.50
C ASN A 84 -9.78 -2.51 12.76
N TRP A 85 -9.81 -1.18 12.92
CA TRP A 85 -9.23 -0.45 14.05
C TRP A 85 -10.34 0.18 14.90
N LEU A 86 -10.73 -0.49 15.98
CA LEU A 86 -11.81 -0.05 16.83
C LEU A 86 -11.29 0.75 18.03
N TRP A 87 -11.73 2.00 18.14
CA TRP A 87 -11.49 2.82 19.33
C TRP A 87 -12.57 2.57 20.37
N HIS A 88 -12.15 2.09 21.54
CA HIS A 88 -13.00 2.02 22.72
C HIS A 88 -12.72 3.24 23.60
N ASP A 89 -13.65 4.19 23.59
CA ASP A 89 -13.57 5.48 24.28
C ASP A 89 -13.48 5.36 25.81
N PHE A 90 -14.33 4.53 26.43
CA PHE A 90 -14.40 4.39 27.88
C PHE A 90 -13.10 3.89 28.52
N ILE A 91 -12.43 2.93 27.87
CA ILE A 91 -11.17 2.35 28.36
C ILE A 91 -9.94 2.86 27.60
N THR A 92 -10.11 3.85 26.71
CA THR A 92 -9.01 4.50 25.97
C THR A 92 -8.12 3.47 25.24
N THR A 93 -8.73 2.44 24.64
CA THR A 93 -8.02 1.29 24.04
C THR A 93 -8.36 1.13 22.57
N ILE A 94 -7.38 0.72 21.78
CA ILE A 94 -7.57 0.35 20.37
C ILE A 94 -7.55 -1.17 20.26
N TYR A 95 -8.60 -1.73 19.66
CA TYR A 95 -8.64 -3.12 19.24
C TYR A 95 -8.33 -3.19 17.74
N VAL A 96 -7.55 -4.20 17.37
CA VAL A 96 -7.20 -4.49 15.98
C VAL A 96 -7.74 -5.88 15.65
N LEU A 97 -8.60 -5.94 14.63
CA LEU A 97 -9.34 -7.13 14.20
C LEU A 97 -8.83 -7.62 12.85
N ASP A 98 -9.22 -8.83 12.47
CA ASP A 98 -8.98 -9.39 11.12
C ASP A 98 -7.50 -9.67 10.77
N TRP A 99 -6.90 -10.56 11.56
CA TRP A 99 -5.50 -10.94 11.46
C TRP A 99 -5.22 -11.99 10.37
N GLU A 100 -6.15 -12.25 9.44
CA GLU A 100 -5.97 -13.31 8.43
C GLU A 100 -4.84 -13.02 7.44
N PHE A 101 -4.47 -11.74 7.29
CA PHE A 101 -3.35 -11.29 6.46
C PHE A 101 -2.02 -11.19 7.22
N ALA A 102 -1.98 -11.51 8.52
CA ALA A 102 -0.83 -11.26 9.36
C ALA A 102 0.40 -12.11 9.00
N GLY A 103 1.58 -11.56 9.28
CA GLY A 103 2.87 -12.21 9.02
C GLY A 103 4.03 -11.23 9.17
N HIS A 104 5.20 -11.56 8.64
CA HIS A 104 6.31 -10.61 8.59
C HIS A 104 6.21 -9.69 7.36
N SER A 105 6.64 -8.44 7.53
CA SER A 105 6.70 -7.38 6.52
C SER A 105 7.82 -6.39 6.85
N ASP A 106 7.79 -5.19 6.28
CA ASP A 106 8.60 -4.04 6.68
C ASP A 106 7.74 -2.81 6.99
N ALA A 107 8.27 -1.90 7.82
CA ALA A 107 7.52 -0.75 8.31
C ALA A 107 7.09 0.23 7.21
N ALA A 108 7.89 0.39 6.16
CA ALA A 108 7.60 1.32 5.07
C ALA A 108 6.45 0.79 4.21
N TYR A 109 6.46 -0.52 3.92
CA TYR A 109 5.38 -1.16 3.18
C TYR A 109 4.05 -1.13 3.95
N ASP A 110 4.06 -1.51 5.23
CA ASP A 110 2.84 -1.49 6.07
C ASP A 110 2.26 -0.08 6.21
N ALA A 111 3.11 0.94 6.36
CA ALA A 111 2.67 2.33 6.42
C ALA A 111 2.04 2.79 5.10
N ALA A 112 2.66 2.43 3.97
CA ALA A 112 2.14 2.75 2.65
C ALA A 112 0.83 2.01 2.33
N GLU A 113 0.57 0.88 2.98
CA GLU A 113 -0.65 0.11 2.80
C GLU A 113 -1.79 0.59 3.69
N LEU A 114 -1.48 1.10 4.87
CA LEU A 114 -2.43 1.80 5.75
C LEU A 114 -2.88 3.16 5.18
N ILE A 115 -1.90 3.99 4.79
CA ILE A 115 -2.11 5.10 3.85
C ILE A 115 -2.52 4.44 2.52
N GLU A 116 -2.96 5.06 1.44
CA GLU A 116 -3.45 4.36 0.22
C GLU A 116 -4.60 3.34 0.34
N HIS A 117 -4.89 2.68 1.48
CA HIS A 117 -6.10 1.89 1.65
C HIS A 117 -7.33 2.78 1.42
N PRO A 118 -8.37 2.32 0.69
CA PRO A 118 -9.57 3.11 0.41
C PRO A 118 -10.23 3.72 1.66
N SER A 119 -10.31 3.00 2.77
CA SER A 119 -10.88 3.52 4.02
C SER A 119 -10.04 4.63 4.66
N ALA A 120 -8.76 4.75 4.32
CA ALA A 120 -7.88 5.82 4.79
C ALA A 120 -7.82 7.05 3.86
N ARG A 121 -8.47 7.01 2.68
CA ARG A 121 -8.36 8.10 1.68
C ARG A 121 -9.16 9.36 2.01
N ALA A 122 -10.06 9.30 3.00
CA ALA A 122 -10.70 10.50 3.54
C ALA A 122 -9.74 11.36 4.38
N ILE A 123 -8.58 10.83 4.76
CA ILE A 123 -7.58 11.53 5.57
C ILE A 123 -6.54 12.18 4.65
N HIS A 124 -6.30 13.48 4.86
CA HIS A 124 -5.35 14.27 4.07
C HIS A 124 -3.90 13.74 4.18
N ASP A 125 -3.18 13.80 3.07
CA ASP A 125 -1.79 13.33 2.98
C ASP A 125 -0.86 14.09 3.94
N ASP A 126 -1.06 15.39 4.18
CA ASP A 126 -0.23 16.16 5.11
C ASP A 126 -0.25 15.58 6.53
N LEU A 127 -1.41 15.09 6.98
CA LEU A 127 -1.53 14.44 8.28
C LEU A 127 -0.77 13.11 8.30
N TRP A 128 -0.86 12.33 7.23
CA TRP A 128 -0.11 11.09 7.11
C TRP A 128 1.40 11.31 7.06
N LEU A 129 1.84 12.32 6.30
CA LEU A 129 3.24 12.67 6.13
C LEU A 129 3.85 13.18 7.45
N ALA A 130 3.07 13.91 8.25
CA ALA A 130 3.48 14.32 9.59
C ALA A 130 3.69 13.14 10.56
N LEU A 131 3.01 12.01 10.33
CA LEU A 131 3.07 10.81 11.18
C LEU A 131 4.10 9.77 10.73
N LEU A 132 4.86 10.02 9.66
CA LEU A 132 5.85 9.06 9.15
C LEU A 132 6.88 8.62 10.21
N PRO A 133 7.44 9.51 11.06
CA PRO A 133 8.40 9.09 12.09
C PRO A 133 7.80 8.05 13.05
N GLU A 134 6.56 8.28 13.49
CA GLU A 134 5.85 7.38 14.39
C GLU A 134 5.36 6.11 13.69
N LEU A 135 5.20 6.16 12.36
CA LEU A 135 5.05 4.99 11.49
C LEU A 135 6.41 4.31 11.19
N GLY A 136 7.49 4.68 11.88
CA GLY A 136 8.79 4.01 11.79
C GLY A 136 9.63 4.40 10.56
N ILE A 137 9.25 5.46 9.84
CA ILE A 137 9.93 5.94 8.64
C ILE A 137 10.76 7.17 9.01
N ASN A 138 11.99 6.92 9.45
CA ASN A 138 12.84 7.93 10.09
C ASN A 138 14.04 8.38 9.24
N ASP A 139 14.45 7.58 8.26
CA ASP A 139 15.63 7.83 7.45
C ASP A 139 15.31 7.92 5.95
N HIS A 140 16.32 8.30 5.17
CA HIS A 140 16.19 8.45 3.72
C HIS A 140 15.87 7.12 3.03
N HIS A 141 16.43 6.00 3.51
CA HIS A 141 16.18 4.68 2.93
C HIS A 141 14.71 4.27 3.10
N GLY A 142 14.18 4.41 4.31
CA GLY A 142 12.77 4.17 4.65
C GLY A 142 11.84 5.08 3.87
N ARG A 143 12.16 6.37 3.70
CA ARG A 143 11.36 7.30 2.88
C ARG A 143 11.31 6.89 1.41
N ARG A 144 12.46 6.52 0.83
CA ARG A 144 12.53 6.02 -0.55
C ARG A 144 11.69 4.76 -0.73
N ARG A 145 11.83 3.80 0.19
CA ARG A 145 11.07 2.55 0.17
C ARG A 145 9.57 2.79 0.35
N PHE A 146 9.19 3.69 1.25
CA PHE A 146 7.81 4.11 1.47
C PHE A 146 7.20 4.72 0.21
N ALA A 147 7.91 5.62 -0.49
CA ALA A 147 7.43 6.21 -1.74
C ALA A 147 7.19 5.15 -2.83
N ALA A 148 8.13 4.20 -2.99
CA ALA A 148 7.97 3.07 -3.90
C ALA A 148 6.78 2.17 -3.52
N ALA A 149 6.59 1.91 -2.22
CA ALA A 149 5.46 1.14 -1.71
C ALA A 149 4.12 1.83 -1.99
N ARG A 150 4.01 3.15 -1.75
CA ARG A 150 2.78 3.91 -2.01
C ARG A 150 2.35 3.83 -3.48
N ARG A 151 3.29 4.04 -4.41
CA ARG A 151 3.01 3.96 -5.85
C ARG A 151 2.54 2.56 -6.24
N THR A 152 3.22 1.54 -5.74
CA THR A 152 2.88 0.12 -5.99
C THR A 152 1.49 -0.23 -5.44
N ILE A 153 1.17 0.22 -4.23
CA ILE A 153 -0.12 -0.05 -3.58
C ILE A 153 -1.25 0.74 -4.25
N ALA A 154 -1.00 1.99 -4.67
CA ALA A 154 -1.97 2.76 -5.45
C ALA A 154 -2.30 2.08 -6.79
N LEU A 155 -1.29 1.51 -7.47
CA LEU A 155 -1.51 0.68 -8.66
C LEU A 155 -2.30 -0.60 -8.36
N ARG A 156 -2.02 -1.27 -7.25
CA ARG A 156 -2.80 -2.43 -6.81
C ARG A 156 -4.27 -2.07 -6.61
N TRP A 157 -4.56 -0.98 -5.90
CA TRP A 157 -5.95 -0.53 -5.73
C TRP A 157 -6.59 -0.10 -7.04
N LEU A 158 -5.82 0.51 -7.95
CA LEU A 158 -6.30 0.81 -9.29
C LEU A 158 -6.68 -0.45 -10.07
N ALA A 159 -5.86 -1.51 -10.01
CA ALA A 159 -6.15 -2.80 -10.63
C ALA A 159 -7.42 -3.47 -10.03
N VAL A 160 -7.62 -3.35 -8.72
CA VAL A 160 -8.85 -3.82 -8.05
C VAL A 160 -10.07 -3.04 -8.54
N ARG A 161 -9.98 -1.70 -8.59
CA ARG A 161 -11.07 -0.84 -9.04
C ARG A 161 -11.34 -0.96 -10.54
N TRP A 162 -10.32 -1.26 -11.34
CA TRP A 162 -10.43 -1.51 -12.78
C TRP A 162 -11.50 -2.55 -13.08
N LYS A 163 -11.51 -3.67 -12.34
CA LYS A 163 -12.50 -4.74 -12.52
C LYS A 163 -13.94 -4.29 -12.24
N ARG A 164 -14.12 -3.24 -11.44
CA ARG A 164 -15.42 -2.69 -11.00
C ARG A 164 -15.72 -1.32 -11.62
N ARG A 165 -14.97 -0.89 -12.64
CA ARG A 165 -15.03 0.47 -13.20
C ARG A 165 -16.39 0.85 -13.79
N HIS A 166 -17.18 -0.12 -14.22
CA HIS A 166 -18.55 0.12 -14.72
C HIS A 166 -19.58 0.24 -13.59
N ASP A 167 -19.36 -0.44 -12.47
CA ASP A 167 -20.26 -0.43 -11.31
C ASP A 167 -19.96 0.74 -10.35
N GLU A 168 -18.69 1.12 -10.24
CA GLU A 168 -18.22 2.17 -9.33
C GLU A 168 -17.32 3.21 -10.07
N PRO A 169 -17.83 3.90 -11.10
CA PRO A 169 -17.01 4.75 -11.97
C PRO A 169 -16.30 5.89 -11.22
N SER A 170 -16.98 6.54 -10.26
CA SER A 170 -16.39 7.64 -9.49
C SER A 170 -15.23 7.18 -8.61
N ARG A 171 -15.34 6.01 -7.97
CA ARG A 171 -14.26 5.45 -7.14
C ARG A 171 -13.07 4.99 -7.99
N PHE A 172 -13.35 4.45 -9.17
CA PHE A 172 -12.30 4.12 -10.14
C PHE A 172 -11.54 5.38 -10.58
N GLU A 173 -12.25 6.45 -10.98
CA GLU A 173 -11.59 7.69 -11.43
C GLU A 173 -10.81 8.38 -10.30
N GLN A 174 -11.33 8.37 -9.06
CA GLN A 174 -10.58 8.86 -7.89
C GLN A 174 -9.27 8.09 -7.69
N GLN A 175 -9.31 6.76 -7.72
CA GLN A 175 -8.10 5.95 -7.58
C GLN A 175 -7.13 6.16 -8.75
N ARG A 176 -7.65 6.33 -9.97
CA ARG A 176 -6.85 6.61 -11.17
C ARG A 176 -6.13 7.95 -11.07
N HIS A 177 -6.84 9.01 -10.66
CA HIS A 177 -6.25 10.32 -10.42
C HIS A 177 -5.14 10.23 -9.38
N ARG A 178 -5.43 9.56 -8.24
CA ARG A 178 -4.48 9.35 -7.16
C ARG A 178 -3.21 8.64 -7.61
N THR A 179 -3.34 7.55 -8.37
CA THR A 179 -2.19 6.80 -8.89
C THR A 179 -1.35 7.67 -9.82
N ARG A 180 -1.97 8.51 -10.66
CA ARG A 180 -1.25 9.45 -11.53
C ARG A 180 -0.48 10.50 -10.72
N GLU A 181 -1.09 11.10 -9.70
CA GLU A 181 -0.42 12.07 -8.83
C GLU A 181 0.85 11.48 -8.21
N LEU A 182 0.77 10.28 -7.65
CA LEU A 182 1.91 9.60 -7.02
C LEU A 182 3.01 9.24 -8.00
N LEU A 183 2.68 8.92 -9.25
CA LEU A 183 3.66 8.56 -10.28
C LEU A 183 4.35 9.78 -10.89
N VAL A 184 3.66 10.93 -10.96
CA VAL A 184 4.21 12.20 -11.47
C VAL A 184 4.98 12.96 -10.39
N ALA A 185 4.65 12.76 -9.11
CA ALA A 185 5.38 13.37 -8.00
C ALA A 185 6.88 13.02 -8.06
N SER A 186 7.72 14.04 -7.84
CA SER A 186 9.15 13.84 -7.60
C SER A 186 9.34 13.22 -6.21
N ASP A 187 10.32 12.32 -6.07
CA ASP A 187 10.69 11.80 -4.75
C ASP A 187 11.28 12.96 -3.94
N GLY A 188 10.50 13.48 -2.99
CA GLY A 188 10.90 14.56 -2.08
C GLY A 188 11.58 14.06 -0.82
#